data_AF-A0A7V3D4H4-F1
#
_entry.id   AF-A0A7V3D4H4-F1
#
_cell.length_a   1.000
_cell.length_b   1.000
_cell.length_c   1.000
_cell.angle_alpha   90.00
_cell.angle_beta   90.00
_cell.angle_gamma   90.00
#
_symmetry.space_group_name_H-M   'P 1'
#
loop_
_entity.id
_entity.type
_entity.pdbx_description
1 polymer ?
#
loop_
_entity_poly.entity_id
_entity_poly.type
_entity_poly.pdbx_seq_one_letter_code
_entity_poly.pdbx_strand_id
1 'polypeptide(L)'
;MRPENDLPSLEQLLAGYLELRTESARAGWLEAEEGEVLPHDAGSAPPIDHRLAWDEAVAALAHTPARQRPSPRLLDSAQMQEWRLLTTAQEPVTALPFCVGNFPQMVRNLQDLLQPHEEGQPAEPLPVPGLTRWAESVAGNGPSLALLAAGLLRLARQYERAGELLRRTRPVEHCWSAAWQNEEAALAWHAGRREEAGRLWDSSGDYLPAAFNRGLSALFLDRPAQARAALAPVVEKLPEDSSWHHLARLYLTLAEIRG
;
A
#
# COMPACT_ATOMS: atom_id res chain seq x y z
N MET A 1 4.26 -27.68 60.75
CA MET A 1 4.79 -26.40 60.24
C MET A 1 4.11 -26.13 58.91
N ARG A 2 3.19 -25.16 58.86
CA ARG A 2 2.65 -24.68 57.59
C ARG A 2 3.63 -23.60 57.09
N PRO A 3 4.03 -23.61 55.80
CA PRO A 3 4.85 -22.54 55.25
C PRO A 3 4.08 -21.23 55.41
N GLU A 4 4.73 -20.22 55.98
CA GLU A 4 4.24 -18.85 55.96
C GLU A 4 4.04 -18.45 54.48
N ASN A 5 2.85 -17.96 54.17
CA ASN A 5 2.55 -17.44 52.85
C ASN A 5 3.40 -16.19 52.63
N ASP A 6 4.47 -16.33 51.84
CA ASP A 6 5.21 -15.22 51.25
C ASP A 6 4.29 -14.49 50.27
N LEU A 7 3.56 -13.52 50.78
CA LEU A 7 2.85 -12.57 49.95
C LEU A 7 3.87 -11.56 49.39
N PRO A 8 3.79 -11.23 48.09
CA PRO A 8 4.69 -10.26 47.49
C PRO A 8 4.56 -8.92 48.22
N SER A 9 5.69 -8.25 48.41
CA SER A 9 5.70 -6.92 49.01
C SER A 9 5.01 -5.91 48.09
N LEU A 10 4.54 -4.81 48.66
CA LEU A 10 3.97 -3.69 47.89
C LEU A 10 4.95 -3.20 46.81
N GLU A 11 6.25 -3.20 47.11
CA GLU A 11 7.32 -2.81 46.19
C GLU A 11 7.41 -3.77 45.00
N GLN A 12 7.28 -5.08 45.22
CA GLN A 12 7.27 -6.08 44.14
C GLN A 12 6.02 -5.96 43.26
N LEU A 13 4.85 -5.67 43.85
CA LEU A 13 3.63 -5.43 43.09
C LEU A 13 3.73 -4.16 42.24
N LEU A 14 4.33 -3.10 42.78
CA LEU A 14 4.53 -1.84 42.05
C LEU A 14 5.54 -2.00 40.90
N ALA A 15 6.65 -2.70 41.14
CA ALA A 15 7.65 -3.00 40.12
C ALA A 15 7.04 -3.81 38.96
N GLY A 16 6.30 -4.88 39.27
CA GLY A 16 5.63 -5.68 38.25
C GLY A 16 4.56 -4.91 37.47
N TYR A 17 3.83 -3.99 38.14
CA TYR A 17 2.88 -3.12 37.47
C TYR A 17 3.56 -2.13 36.50
N LEU A 18 4.68 -1.54 36.90
CA LEU A 18 5.45 -0.62 36.05
C LEU A 18 6.07 -1.35 34.86
N GLU A 19 6.61 -2.55 35.05
CA GLU A 19 7.11 -3.40 33.96
C GLU A 19 6.00 -3.71 32.95
N LEU A 20 4.84 -4.15 33.43
CA LEU A 20 3.68 -4.44 32.58
C LEU A 20 3.19 -3.20 31.81
N ARG A 21 3.18 -2.03 32.45
CA ARG A 21 2.85 -0.75 31.78
C ARG A 21 3.88 -0.39 30.71
N THR A 22 5.16 -0.61 30.98
CA THR A 22 6.25 -0.32 30.04
C THR A 22 6.22 -1.25 28.82
N GLU A 23 5.92 -2.53 29.03
CA GLU A 23 5.71 -3.50 27.95
C GLU A 23 4.45 -3.18 27.13
N SER A 24 3.35 -2.83 27.79
CA SER A 24 2.11 -2.43 27.14
C SER A 24 2.26 -1.14 26.34
N ALA A 25 3.04 -0.17 26.85
CA ALA A 25 3.42 1.05 26.13
C ALA A 25 4.23 0.73 24.86
N ARG A 26 5.24 -0.12 24.99
CA ARG A 26 6.06 -0.58 23.85
C ARG A 26 5.24 -1.35 22.81
N ALA A 27 4.19 -2.04 23.26
CA ALA A 27 3.29 -2.77 22.39
C ALA A 27 2.14 -1.90 21.83
N GLY A 28 1.99 -0.65 22.28
CA GLY A 28 0.99 0.31 21.80
C GLY A 28 -0.42 0.19 22.43
N TRP A 29 -0.55 -0.38 23.63
CA TRP A 29 -1.85 -0.76 24.25
C TRP A 29 -2.33 0.13 25.41
N LEU A 30 -1.74 1.31 25.65
CA LEU A 30 -2.17 2.14 26.78
C LEU A 30 -3.43 2.95 26.46
N GLU A 31 -4.53 2.66 27.16
CA GLU A 31 -5.69 3.55 27.31
C GLU A 31 -5.34 4.70 28.28
N ALA A 32 -5.78 5.91 27.92
CA ALA A 32 -5.55 7.15 28.66
C ALA A 32 -6.31 7.18 30.01
N GLU A 33 -5.66 7.63 31.09
CA GLU A 33 -6.33 7.88 32.37
C GLU A 33 -7.12 9.20 32.34
N GLU A 34 -8.32 9.19 32.92
CA GLU A 34 -9.20 10.36 33.05
C GLU A 34 -8.57 11.42 33.98
N GLY A 35 -8.13 12.55 33.41
CA GLY A 35 -7.83 13.76 34.19
C GLY A 35 -6.60 14.54 33.72
N GLU A 36 -5.70 13.91 32.95
CA GLU A 36 -4.63 14.63 32.27
C GLU A 36 -5.13 15.12 30.92
N VAL A 37 -4.96 16.43 30.65
CA VAL A 37 -5.05 16.97 29.30
C VAL A 37 -3.85 16.39 28.54
N LEU A 38 -4.01 15.17 28.03
CA LEU A 38 -3.09 14.61 27.07
C LEU A 38 -3.03 15.61 25.92
N PRO A 39 -1.83 16.08 25.53
CA PRO A 39 -1.67 16.62 24.20
C PRO A 39 -2.35 15.61 23.29
N HIS A 40 -3.41 16.03 22.59
CA HIS A 40 -3.96 15.23 21.51
C HIS A 40 -2.86 15.15 20.47
N ASP A 41 -1.90 14.24 20.68
CA ASP A 41 -1.00 13.79 19.65
C ASP A 41 -1.93 13.44 18.51
N ALA A 42 -1.75 14.13 17.38
CA ALA A 42 -2.58 13.98 16.20
C ALA A 42 -2.72 12.48 15.95
N GLY A 43 -3.91 11.95 16.23
CA GLY A 43 -4.07 10.56 16.66
C GLY A 43 -3.38 9.60 15.70
N SER A 44 -2.70 8.59 16.27
CA SER A 44 -2.19 7.44 15.54
C SER A 44 -3.21 7.06 14.47
N ALA A 45 -2.80 7.13 13.20
CA ALA A 45 -3.70 6.91 12.09
C ALA A 45 -4.48 5.60 12.29
N PRO A 46 -5.77 5.53 11.91
CA PRO A 46 -6.60 4.38 12.18
C PRO A 46 -5.93 3.09 11.66
N PRO A 47 -6.01 1.99 12.42
CA PRO A 47 -5.36 0.75 12.04
C PRO A 47 -5.91 0.27 10.70
N ILE A 48 -5.00 -0.24 9.84
CA ILE A 48 -5.37 -0.79 8.53
C ILE A 48 -5.93 -2.20 8.71
N ASP A 49 -7.15 -2.45 8.22
CA ASP A 49 -7.65 -3.82 8.07
C ASP A 49 -6.81 -4.55 7.00
N HIS A 50 -5.94 -5.45 7.45
CA HIS A 50 -5.01 -6.18 6.59
C HIS A 50 -5.70 -7.05 5.54
N ARG A 51 -6.92 -7.54 5.80
CA ARG A 51 -7.66 -8.37 4.85
C ARG A 51 -8.25 -7.49 3.76
N LEU A 52 -8.89 -6.38 4.15
CA LEU A 52 -9.38 -5.40 3.18
C LEU A 52 -8.24 -4.86 2.32
N ALA A 53 -7.10 -4.52 2.94
CA ALA A 53 -5.91 -4.07 2.22
C ALA A 53 -5.42 -5.12 1.20
N TRP A 54 -5.51 -6.42 1.53
CA TRP A 54 -5.13 -7.47 0.59
C TRP A 54 -6.07 -7.54 -0.61
N ASP A 55 -7.39 -7.52 -0.36
CA ASP A 55 -8.40 -7.58 -1.42
C ASP A 55 -8.26 -6.39 -2.37
N GLU A 56 -7.98 -5.20 -1.83
CA GLU A 56 -7.71 -3.99 -2.62
C GLU A 56 -6.36 -4.05 -3.36
N ALA A 57 -5.34 -4.65 -2.74
CA ALA A 57 -4.01 -4.86 -3.34
C ALA A 57 -4.03 -5.77 -4.58
N VAL A 58 -4.97 -6.69 -4.68
CA VAL A 58 -5.13 -7.55 -5.86
C VAL A 58 -6.20 -7.05 -6.83
N ALA A 59 -6.89 -5.94 -6.52
CA ALA A 59 -8.02 -5.44 -7.30
C ALA A 59 -7.63 -5.10 -8.75
N ALA A 60 -6.42 -4.58 -8.98
CA ALA A 60 -5.94 -4.24 -10.33
C ALA A 60 -5.97 -5.47 -11.28
N LEU A 61 -5.66 -6.68 -10.78
CA LEU A 61 -5.65 -7.90 -11.59
C LEU A 61 -7.03 -8.28 -12.12
N ALA A 62 -8.10 -7.79 -11.49
CA ALA A 62 -9.47 -8.00 -11.93
C ALA A 62 -9.79 -7.40 -13.30
N HIS A 63 -9.05 -6.35 -13.69
CA HIS A 63 -9.26 -5.63 -14.93
C HIS A 63 -8.51 -6.27 -16.11
N THR A 64 -7.77 -7.35 -15.86
CA THR A 64 -7.12 -8.09 -16.94
C THR A 64 -8.13 -8.96 -17.70
N PRO A 65 -8.00 -9.11 -19.03
CA PRO A 65 -8.89 -9.97 -19.82
C PRO A 65 -8.92 -11.42 -19.33
N ALA A 66 -7.79 -11.92 -18.80
CA ALA A 66 -7.68 -13.26 -18.23
C ALA A 66 -8.49 -13.45 -16.94
N ARG A 67 -8.85 -12.34 -16.24
CA ARG A 67 -9.61 -12.32 -14.97
C ARG A 67 -9.11 -13.30 -13.90
N GLN A 68 -7.81 -13.61 -13.90
CA GLN A 68 -7.22 -14.49 -12.91
C GLN A 68 -6.87 -13.67 -11.67
N ARG A 69 -7.75 -13.73 -10.65
CA ARG A 69 -7.46 -13.16 -9.32
C ARG A 69 -6.72 -14.19 -8.47
N PRO A 70 -5.51 -13.89 -7.97
CA PRO A 70 -4.84 -14.71 -6.98
C PRO A 70 -5.72 -14.83 -5.72
N SER A 71 -5.89 -16.05 -5.20
CA SER A 71 -6.61 -16.25 -3.94
C SER A 71 -5.76 -15.80 -2.74
N PRO A 72 -6.34 -15.21 -1.68
CA PRO A 72 -5.59 -14.94 -0.43
C PRO A 72 -4.95 -16.19 0.19
N ARG A 73 -5.48 -17.38 -0.13
CA ARG A 73 -4.93 -18.68 0.30
C ARG A 73 -3.56 -19.01 -0.30
N LEU A 74 -3.03 -18.15 -1.19
CA LEU A 74 -1.70 -18.28 -1.75
C LEU A 74 -0.59 -17.91 -0.77
N LEU A 75 -0.91 -17.14 0.27
CA LEU A 75 -0.02 -16.89 1.38
C LEU A 75 -0.26 -17.93 2.47
N ASP A 76 0.81 -18.57 2.94
CA ASP A 76 0.77 -19.34 4.18
C ASP A 76 0.71 -18.41 5.40
N SER A 77 0.61 -18.99 6.60
CA SER A 77 0.54 -18.24 7.85
C SER A 77 1.76 -17.32 8.08
N ALA A 78 2.95 -17.73 7.64
CA ALA A 78 4.17 -16.93 7.81
C ALA A 78 4.18 -15.75 6.83
N GLN A 79 3.82 -15.93 5.56
CA GLN A 79 3.73 -14.78 4.64
C GLN A 79 2.59 -13.84 5.02
N MET A 80 1.49 -14.36 5.59
CA MET A 80 0.41 -13.50 6.10
C MET A 80 0.88 -12.63 7.28
N GLN A 81 1.79 -13.11 8.13
CA GLN A 81 2.40 -12.28 9.18
C GLN A 81 3.26 -11.17 8.58
N GLU A 82 4.08 -11.46 7.57
CA GLU A 82 4.88 -10.44 6.90
C GLU A 82 4.02 -9.44 6.12
N TRP A 83 2.88 -9.85 5.55
CA TRP A 83 1.90 -8.94 4.98
C TRP A 83 1.34 -7.95 6.03
N ARG A 84 1.02 -8.43 7.23
CA ARG A 84 0.59 -7.56 8.34
C ARG A 84 1.67 -6.58 8.74
N LEU A 85 2.93 -7.04 8.84
CA LEU A 85 4.07 -6.17 9.09
C LEU A 85 4.19 -5.08 8.02
N LEU A 86 4.12 -5.48 6.74
CA LEU A 86 4.24 -4.54 5.61
C LEU A 86 3.16 -3.47 5.63
N THR A 87 1.90 -3.87 5.81
CA THR A 87 0.76 -2.96 5.82
C THR A 87 0.80 -2.00 7.02
N THR A 88 1.24 -2.46 8.20
CA THR A 88 1.46 -1.59 9.36
C THR A 88 2.64 -0.63 9.18
N ALA A 89 3.71 -1.09 8.54
CA ALA A 89 4.92 -0.31 8.31
C ALA A 89 4.79 0.72 7.17
N GLN A 90 3.68 0.72 6.42
CA GLN A 90 3.50 1.70 5.36
C GLN A 90 3.32 3.12 5.92
N GLU A 91 4.12 4.03 5.41
CA GLU A 91 3.93 5.46 5.58
C GLU A 91 2.72 5.95 4.74
N PRO A 92 2.05 7.05 5.14
CA PRO A 92 1.05 7.67 4.30
C PRO A 92 1.63 8.02 2.92
N VAL A 93 0.86 7.77 1.85
CA VAL A 93 1.23 8.15 0.48
C VAL A 93 0.15 9.07 -0.08
N THR A 94 0.54 10.19 -0.68
CA THR A 94 -0.39 11.12 -1.34
C THR A 94 -0.71 10.71 -2.76
N ALA A 95 0.28 10.20 -3.48
CA ALA A 95 0.18 9.88 -4.90
C ALA A 95 0.24 8.37 -5.15
N LEU A 96 -0.85 7.69 -4.77
CA LEU A 96 -0.93 6.22 -4.80
C LEU A 96 -1.47 5.71 -6.16
N PRO A 97 -0.67 5.00 -6.98
CA PRO A 97 -1.15 4.38 -8.20
C PRO A 97 -2.01 3.15 -7.96
N PHE A 98 -3.02 2.95 -8.82
CA PHE A 98 -3.82 1.74 -8.94
C PHE A 98 -3.04 0.63 -9.65
N CYS A 99 -2.39 -0.21 -8.87
CA CYS A 99 -1.49 -1.28 -9.31
C CYS A 99 -1.45 -2.39 -8.25
N VAL A 100 -0.78 -3.52 -8.56
CA VAL A 100 -0.81 -4.68 -7.67
C VAL A 100 0.01 -4.42 -6.41
N GLY A 101 -0.47 -4.80 -5.24
CA GLY A 101 0.21 -4.55 -3.96
C GLY A 101 -0.12 -3.20 -3.31
N ASN A 102 -0.63 -2.22 -4.06
CA ASN A 102 -1.08 -0.94 -3.50
C ASN A 102 -2.53 -1.04 -3.00
N PHE A 103 -2.89 -0.28 -1.96
CA PHE A 103 -4.26 -0.27 -1.44
C PHE A 103 -4.66 1.14 -0.97
N PRO A 104 -5.89 1.63 -1.24
CA PRO A 104 -6.27 3.04 -1.03
C PRO A 104 -6.08 3.57 0.40
N GLN A 105 -6.12 2.69 1.40
CA GLN A 105 -5.93 3.04 2.81
C GLN A 105 -4.53 3.59 3.12
N MET A 106 -3.56 3.48 2.19
CA MET A 106 -2.27 4.18 2.29
C MET A 106 -2.43 5.72 2.21
N VAL A 107 -3.51 6.21 1.61
CA VAL A 107 -3.82 7.65 1.50
C VAL A 107 -4.57 8.11 2.76
N ARG A 108 -3.84 8.20 3.87
CA ARG A 108 -4.42 8.49 5.20
C ARG A 108 -4.26 9.93 5.68
N ASN A 109 -3.32 10.69 5.10
CA ASN A 109 -3.14 12.10 5.43
C ASN A 109 -3.67 13.00 4.31
N LEU A 110 -4.90 13.50 4.48
CA LEU A 110 -5.54 14.37 3.49
C LEU A 110 -4.94 15.78 3.46
N GLN A 111 -4.30 16.22 4.55
CA GLN A 111 -3.67 17.55 4.58
C GLN A 111 -2.49 17.62 3.60
N ASP A 112 -1.71 16.54 3.51
CA ASP A 112 -0.58 16.44 2.59
C ASP A 112 -1.01 16.49 1.11
N LEU A 113 -2.26 16.13 0.79
CA LEU A 113 -2.81 16.24 -0.57
C LEU A 113 -3.09 17.69 -0.99
N LEU A 114 -3.35 18.57 -0.03
CA LEU A 114 -3.64 19.98 -0.27
C LEU A 114 -2.37 20.81 -0.39
N GLN A 115 -1.24 20.30 0.12
CA GLN A 115 0.05 20.96 0.03
C GLN A 115 0.71 20.69 -1.34
N PRO A 116 1.62 21.57 -1.79
CA PRO A 116 2.49 21.27 -2.91
C PRO A 116 3.20 19.93 -2.67
N HIS A 117 3.19 19.08 -3.69
CA HIS A 117 3.82 17.77 -3.56
C HIS A 117 5.33 17.95 -3.54
N GLU A 118 5.97 17.67 -2.40
CA GLU A 118 7.43 17.60 -2.31
C GLU A 118 7.92 16.18 -2.61
N GLU A 119 9.00 16.07 -3.38
CA GLU A 119 9.66 14.78 -3.59
C GLU A 119 10.32 14.34 -2.29
N GLY A 120 9.73 13.33 -1.64
CA GLY A 120 10.32 12.69 -0.47
C GLY A 120 11.62 11.97 -0.83
N GLN A 121 12.52 11.88 0.15
CA GLN A 121 13.71 11.04 0.00
C GLN A 121 13.30 9.57 -0.20
N PRO A 122 14.05 8.80 -1.01
CA PRO A 122 13.82 7.36 -1.14
C PRO A 122 13.92 6.72 0.24
N ALA A 123 12.85 6.07 0.67
CA ALA A 123 12.81 5.43 1.96
C ALA A 123 13.53 4.08 1.94
N GLU A 124 14.08 3.66 3.08
CA GLU A 124 14.88 2.43 3.15
C GLU A 124 14.03 1.17 2.86
N PRO A 125 14.62 0.14 2.23
CA PRO A 125 13.98 -1.16 2.02
C PRO A 125 13.54 -1.83 3.32
N LEU A 126 12.32 -2.38 3.33
CA LEU A 126 11.80 -3.10 4.49
C LEU A 126 12.36 -4.53 4.56
N PRO A 127 12.82 -5.01 5.74
CA PRO A 127 13.40 -6.34 5.88
C PRO A 127 12.31 -7.43 5.94
N VAL A 128 11.85 -7.89 4.77
CA VAL A 128 10.83 -8.96 4.61
C VAL A 128 11.39 -10.20 3.91
N PRO A 129 12.26 -10.98 4.59
CA PRO A 129 12.97 -12.10 3.96
C PRO A 129 12.06 -13.28 3.58
N GLY A 130 10.96 -13.53 4.30
CA GLY A 130 10.01 -14.58 3.94
C GLY A 130 9.25 -14.25 2.66
N LEU A 131 8.79 -13.01 2.52
CA LEU A 131 8.09 -12.52 1.34
C LEU A 131 9.02 -12.47 0.14
N THR A 132 10.28 -12.09 0.33
CA THR A 132 11.28 -12.11 -0.73
C THR A 132 11.43 -13.53 -1.30
N ARG A 133 11.65 -14.53 -0.43
CA ARG A 133 11.77 -15.93 -0.85
C ARG A 133 10.49 -16.46 -1.49
N TRP A 134 9.35 -16.10 -0.91
CA TRP A 134 8.04 -16.45 -1.47
C TRP A 134 7.89 -15.89 -2.89
N ALA A 135 8.15 -14.59 -3.08
CA ALA A 135 8.07 -13.90 -4.37
C ALA A 135 8.91 -14.60 -5.44
N GLU A 136 10.15 -14.96 -5.11
CA GLU A 136 11.05 -15.71 -6.01
C GLU A 136 10.49 -17.09 -6.39
N SER A 137 9.91 -17.81 -5.43
CA SER A 137 9.38 -19.16 -5.64
C SER A 137 8.07 -19.22 -6.43
N VAL A 138 7.23 -18.17 -6.36
CA VAL A 138 5.93 -18.15 -7.04
C VAL A 138 5.95 -17.44 -8.38
N ALA A 139 6.96 -16.62 -8.65
CA ALA A 139 7.03 -15.80 -9.86
C ALA A 139 7.02 -16.62 -11.17
N GLY A 140 7.50 -17.87 -11.13
CA GLY A 140 7.47 -18.78 -12.28
C GLY A 140 6.11 -19.46 -12.51
N ASN A 141 5.16 -19.33 -11.58
CA ASN A 141 3.90 -20.08 -11.60
C ASN A 141 2.76 -19.36 -12.37
N GLY A 142 3.09 -18.28 -13.08
CA GLY A 142 2.19 -17.60 -14.01
C GLY A 142 2.21 -16.08 -13.88
N PRO A 143 1.66 -15.35 -14.87
CA PRO A 143 1.78 -13.90 -14.95
C PRO A 143 1.12 -13.15 -13.78
N SER A 144 -0.02 -13.63 -13.29
CA SER A 144 -0.73 -13.03 -12.15
C SER A 144 0.09 -13.10 -10.86
N LEU A 145 0.75 -14.23 -10.61
CA LEU A 145 1.62 -14.43 -9.45
C LEU A 145 2.92 -13.65 -9.57
N ALA A 146 3.48 -13.55 -10.77
CA ALA A 146 4.65 -12.70 -11.03
C ALA A 146 4.36 -11.21 -10.77
N LEU A 147 3.20 -10.70 -11.22
CA LEU A 147 2.77 -9.33 -10.93
C LEU A 147 2.55 -9.10 -9.43
N LEU A 148 1.93 -10.06 -8.74
CA LEU A 148 1.74 -9.99 -7.28
C LEU A 148 3.09 -9.99 -6.54
N ALA A 149 3.99 -10.88 -6.91
CA ALA A 149 5.34 -10.94 -6.36
C ALA A 149 6.09 -9.62 -6.56
N ALA A 150 6.06 -9.05 -7.77
CA ALA A 150 6.66 -7.75 -8.07
C ALA A 150 6.02 -6.61 -7.26
N GLY A 151 4.69 -6.57 -7.19
CA GLY A 151 3.95 -5.55 -6.45
C GLY A 151 4.25 -5.56 -4.95
N LEU A 152 4.36 -6.75 -4.34
CA LEU A 152 4.71 -6.87 -2.92
C LEU A 152 6.18 -6.53 -2.64
N LEU A 153 7.11 -6.89 -3.53
CA LEU A 153 8.51 -6.43 -3.44
C LEU A 153 8.62 -4.91 -3.57
N ARG A 154 7.83 -4.30 -4.47
CA ARG A 154 7.76 -2.85 -4.63
C ARG A 154 7.18 -2.16 -3.40
N LEU A 155 6.12 -2.71 -2.81
CA LEU A 155 5.55 -2.22 -1.54
C LEU A 155 6.56 -2.32 -0.38
N ALA A 156 7.41 -3.35 -0.40
CA ALA A 156 8.54 -3.50 0.52
C ALA A 156 9.75 -2.61 0.16
N ARG A 157 9.62 -1.71 -0.82
CA ARG A 157 10.68 -0.79 -1.31
C ARG A 157 11.92 -1.51 -1.86
N GLN A 158 11.77 -2.76 -2.31
CA GLN A 158 12.83 -3.55 -2.97
C GLN A 158 12.73 -3.37 -4.49
N TYR A 159 12.92 -2.14 -4.97
CA TYR A 159 12.60 -1.74 -6.34
C TYR A 159 13.42 -2.48 -7.41
N GLU A 160 14.72 -2.68 -7.16
CA GLU A 160 15.63 -3.36 -8.08
C GLU A 160 15.19 -4.81 -8.30
N ARG A 161 14.85 -5.51 -7.21
CA ARG A 161 14.38 -6.90 -7.23
C ARG A 161 13.03 -7.02 -7.92
N ALA A 162 12.09 -6.12 -7.63
CA ALA A 162 10.80 -6.08 -8.32
C ALA A 162 11.01 -5.91 -9.84
N GLY A 163 11.89 -5.01 -10.25
CA GLY A 163 12.21 -4.77 -11.66
C GLY A 163 12.89 -5.95 -12.34
N GLU A 164 13.83 -6.63 -11.66
CA GLU A 164 14.45 -7.85 -12.18
C GLU A 164 13.42 -8.97 -12.38
N LEU A 165 12.53 -9.15 -11.40
CA LEU A 165 11.46 -10.14 -11.45
C LEU A 165 10.53 -9.90 -12.64
N LEU A 166 10.07 -8.65 -12.85
CA LEU A 166 9.23 -8.28 -14.00
C LEU A 166 9.91 -8.53 -15.35
N ARG A 167 11.21 -8.22 -15.47
CA ARG A 167 11.95 -8.46 -16.72
C ARG A 167 12.10 -9.95 -17.02
N ARG A 168 12.42 -10.76 -16.01
CA ARG A 168 12.65 -12.21 -16.16
C ARG A 168 11.37 -13.00 -16.43
N THR A 169 10.24 -12.53 -15.91
CA THR A 169 8.95 -13.25 -15.97
C THR A 169 7.97 -12.67 -16.98
N ARG A 170 8.44 -11.78 -17.86
CA ARG A 170 7.59 -11.10 -18.84
C ARG A 170 6.79 -12.13 -19.67
N PRO A 171 5.45 -12.04 -19.68
CA PRO A 171 4.61 -13.01 -20.36
C PRO A 171 4.70 -12.84 -21.86
N VAL A 172 4.50 -13.94 -22.58
CA VAL A 172 4.42 -13.93 -24.05
C VAL A 172 3.02 -13.51 -24.50
N GLU A 173 2.00 -13.78 -23.69
CA GLU A 173 0.61 -13.53 -24.02
C GLU A 173 0.26 -12.03 -23.96
N HIS A 174 -0.23 -11.50 -25.07
CA HIS A 174 -0.60 -10.09 -25.20
C HIS A 174 -1.67 -9.62 -24.21
N CYS A 175 -2.54 -10.53 -23.71
CA CYS A 175 -3.59 -10.17 -22.76
C CYS A 175 -3.07 -9.64 -21.41
N TRP A 176 -1.80 -9.91 -21.08
CA TRP A 176 -1.15 -9.39 -19.87
C TRP A 176 -0.35 -8.11 -20.10
N SER A 177 -0.13 -7.71 -21.35
CA SER A 177 0.79 -6.62 -21.69
C SER A 177 0.47 -5.31 -20.98
N ALA A 178 -0.81 -4.93 -20.91
CA ALA A 178 -1.22 -3.68 -20.27
C ALA A 178 -1.05 -3.71 -18.74
N ALA A 179 -1.33 -4.86 -18.10
CA ALA A 179 -1.10 -5.02 -16.67
C ALA A 179 0.39 -5.01 -16.33
N TRP A 180 1.21 -5.63 -17.17
CA TRP A 180 2.67 -5.64 -17.03
C TRP A 180 3.25 -4.24 -17.14
N GLN A 181 2.85 -3.50 -18.17
CA GLN A 181 3.30 -2.13 -18.37
C GLN A 181 2.83 -1.20 -17.23
N ASN A 182 1.61 -1.41 -16.71
CA ASN A 182 1.11 -0.67 -15.56
C ASN A 182 1.97 -0.91 -14.31
N GLU A 183 2.46 -2.13 -14.11
CA GLU A 183 3.34 -2.47 -12.98
C GLU A 183 4.76 -1.92 -13.17
N GLU A 184 5.31 -1.95 -14.39
CA GLU A 184 6.59 -1.28 -14.71
C GLU A 184 6.53 0.23 -14.46
N ALA A 185 5.43 0.87 -14.84
CA ALA A 185 5.17 2.28 -14.60
C ALA A 185 5.00 2.58 -13.09
N ALA A 186 4.28 1.74 -12.35
CA ALA A 186 4.17 1.87 -10.91
C ALA A 186 5.54 1.72 -10.21
N LEU A 187 6.41 0.82 -10.70
CA LEU A 187 7.77 0.70 -10.21
C LEU A 187 8.59 1.97 -10.45
N ALA A 188 8.52 2.54 -11.65
CA ALA A 188 9.16 3.83 -11.94
C ALA A 188 8.62 4.95 -11.04
N TRP A 189 7.30 4.98 -10.81
CA TRP A 189 6.64 5.99 -9.97
C TRP A 189 7.17 5.97 -8.54
N HIS A 190 7.16 4.79 -7.90
CA HIS A 190 7.62 4.64 -6.51
C HIS A 190 9.13 4.81 -6.35
N ALA A 191 9.91 4.57 -7.41
CA ALA A 191 11.34 4.84 -7.43
C ALA A 191 11.69 6.31 -7.77
N GLY A 192 10.71 7.22 -7.75
CA GLY A 192 10.91 8.66 -7.97
C GLY A 192 11.00 9.09 -9.44
N ARG A 193 10.89 8.18 -10.41
CA ARG A 193 10.97 8.48 -11.85
C ARG A 193 9.58 8.81 -12.42
N ARG A 194 9.00 9.92 -11.97
CA ARG A 194 7.59 10.25 -12.20
C ARG A 194 7.25 10.55 -13.65
N GLU A 195 8.08 11.28 -14.40
CA GLU A 195 7.77 11.53 -15.81
C GLU A 195 7.91 10.26 -16.65
N GLU A 196 8.81 9.35 -16.29
CA GLU A 196 8.93 8.04 -16.94
C GLU A 196 7.65 7.22 -16.74
N ALA A 197 7.19 7.11 -15.49
CA ALA A 197 5.94 6.45 -15.16
C ALA A 197 4.73 7.06 -15.91
N GLY A 198 4.65 8.39 -15.95
CA GLY A 198 3.61 9.10 -16.71
C GLY A 198 3.59 8.70 -18.19
N ARG A 199 4.75 8.72 -18.86
CA ARG A 199 4.88 8.30 -20.26
C ARG A 199 4.47 6.83 -20.47
N LEU A 200 4.84 5.95 -19.55
CA LEU A 200 4.45 4.54 -19.64
C LEU A 200 2.92 4.39 -19.56
N TRP A 201 2.25 5.03 -18.61
CA TRP A 201 0.79 5.00 -18.49
C TRP A 201 0.04 5.69 -19.65
N ASP A 202 0.61 6.73 -20.24
CA ASP A 202 0.09 7.36 -21.47
C ASP A 202 0.02 6.35 -22.62
N SER A 203 0.97 5.41 -22.68
CA SER A 203 1.07 4.39 -23.74
C SER A 203 0.33 3.07 -23.45
N SER A 204 -0.26 2.87 -22.25
CA SER A 204 -0.86 1.59 -21.82
C SER A 204 -2.28 1.28 -22.35
N GLY A 205 -2.79 2.06 -23.30
CA GLY A 205 -4.12 1.85 -23.90
C GLY A 205 -5.27 2.07 -22.91
N ASP A 206 -6.35 1.30 -23.07
CA ASP A 206 -7.63 1.45 -22.35
C ASP A 206 -7.74 0.61 -21.05
N TYR A 207 -6.62 0.15 -20.51
CA TYR A 207 -6.60 -0.61 -19.27
C TYR A 207 -6.98 0.29 -18.07
N LEU A 208 -8.08 -0.02 -17.39
CA LEU A 208 -8.70 0.88 -16.40
C LEU A 208 -7.72 1.34 -15.28
N PRO A 209 -6.91 0.46 -14.66
CA PRO A 209 -5.91 0.91 -13.70
C PRO A 209 -4.86 1.86 -14.29
N ALA A 210 -4.43 1.66 -15.55
CA ALA A 210 -3.51 2.58 -16.20
C ALA A 210 -4.18 3.93 -16.54
N ALA A 211 -5.47 3.94 -16.90
CA ALA A 211 -6.23 5.16 -17.10
C ALA A 211 -6.37 5.97 -15.80
N PHE A 212 -6.63 5.30 -14.67
CA PHE A 212 -6.57 5.91 -13.34
C PHE A 212 -5.19 6.55 -13.11
N ASN A 213 -4.12 5.80 -13.38
CA ASN A 213 -2.76 6.25 -13.11
C ASN A 213 -2.31 7.40 -14.03
N ARG A 214 -2.86 7.49 -15.24
CA ARG A 214 -2.65 8.64 -16.13
C ARG A 214 -3.23 9.94 -15.54
N GLY A 215 -4.41 9.83 -14.93
CA GLY A 215 -5.04 10.93 -14.22
C GLY A 215 -4.26 11.34 -12.96
N LEU A 216 -3.83 10.35 -12.19
CA LEU A 216 -2.94 10.54 -11.04
C LEU A 216 -1.64 11.25 -11.46
N SER A 217 -0.93 10.72 -12.47
CA SER A 217 0.35 11.27 -12.89
C SER A 217 0.20 12.71 -13.37
N ALA A 218 -0.84 13.02 -14.15
CA ALA A 218 -1.14 14.37 -14.58
C ALA A 218 -1.40 15.31 -13.38
N LEU A 219 -2.14 14.86 -12.36
CA LEU A 219 -2.43 15.67 -11.17
C LEU A 219 -1.16 16.04 -10.41
N PHE A 220 -0.28 15.06 -10.20
CA PHE A 220 0.95 15.23 -9.42
C PHE A 220 2.14 15.75 -10.25
N LEU A 221 1.97 15.94 -11.55
CA LEU A 221 2.89 16.65 -12.45
C LEU A 221 2.36 18.05 -12.84
N ASP A 222 1.44 18.60 -12.04
CA ASP A 222 0.86 19.94 -12.18
C ASP A 222 0.12 20.18 -13.51
N ARG A 223 -0.68 19.19 -13.93
CA ARG A 223 -1.52 19.24 -15.14
C ARG A 223 -3.00 18.97 -14.81
N PRO A 224 -3.65 19.83 -14.00
CA PRO A 224 -5.00 19.55 -13.45
C PRO A 224 -6.07 19.35 -14.54
N ALA A 225 -6.01 20.08 -15.65
CA ALA A 225 -6.94 19.89 -16.77
C ALA A 225 -6.83 18.49 -17.41
N GLN A 226 -5.60 17.98 -17.60
CA GLN A 226 -5.37 16.63 -18.12
C GLN A 226 -5.79 15.57 -17.10
N ALA A 227 -5.53 15.81 -15.82
CA ALA A 227 -5.96 14.93 -14.74
C ALA A 227 -7.49 14.78 -14.70
N ARG A 228 -8.23 15.89 -14.79
CA ARG A 228 -9.70 15.89 -14.82
C ARG A 228 -10.23 15.09 -16.01
N ALA A 229 -9.70 15.34 -17.20
CA ALA A 229 -10.10 14.64 -18.42
C ALA A 229 -9.84 13.12 -18.34
N ALA A 230 -8.76 12.70 -17.68
CA ALA A 230 -8.43 11.29 -17.50
C ALA A 230 -9.21 10.61 -16.36
N LEU A 231 -9.43 11.29 -15.22
CA LEU A 231 -10.08 10.71 -14.03
C LEU A 231 -11.60 10.64 -14.14
N ALA A 232 -12.25 11.61 -14.78
CA ALA A 232 -13.71 11.62 -14.92
C ALA A 232 -14.28 10.29 -15.49
N PRO A 233 -13.81 9.77 -16.64
CA PRO A 233 -14.30 8.49 -17.16
C PRO A 233 -13.89 7.27 -16.33
N VAL A 234 -12.87 7.40 -15.47
CA VAL A 234 -12.45 6.32 -14.56
C VAL A 234 -13.42 6.20 -13.38
N VAL A 235 -13.83 7.32 -12.79
CA VAL A 235 -14.81 7.36 -11.70
C VAL A 235 -16.11 6.66 -12.09
N GLU A 236 -16.62 6.94 -13.30
CA GLU A 236 -17.84 6.33 -13.84
C GLU A 236 -17.74 4.81 -14.06
N LYS A 237 -16.52 4.28 -14.24
CA LYS A 237 -16.28 2.86 -14.53
C LYS A 237 -15.96 2.04 -13.29
N LEU A 238 -15.51 2.66 -12.21
CA LEU A 238 -15.19 1.97 -10.96
C LEU A 238 -16.47 1.74 -10.15
N PRO A 239 -16.65 0.55 -9.54
CA PRO A 239 -17.78 0.29 -8.65
C PRO A 239 -17.83 1.28 -7.50
N GLU A 240 -19.01 1.87 -7.22
CA GLU A 240 -19.18 2.90 -6.19
C GLU A 240 -18.83 2.41 -4.78
N ASP A 241 -18.90 1.09 -4.54
CA ASP A 241 -18.55 0.43 -3.28
C ASP A 241 -17.05 0.10 -3.16
N SER A 242 -16.24 0.39 -4.19
CA SER A 242 -14.80 0.16 -4.18
C SER A 242 -14.04 1.31 -3.55
N SER A 243 -13.06 1.00 -2.69
CA SER A 243 -12.15 2.02 -2.13
C SER A 243 -11.38 2.77 -3.24
N TRP A 244 -11.11 2.11 -4.38
CA TRP A 244 -10.48 2.73 -5.54
C TRP A 244 -11.36 3.78 -6.23
N HIS A 245 -12.69 3.59 -6.23
CA HIS A 245 -13.62 4.59 -6.74
C HIS A 245 -13.57 5.87 -5.89
N HIS A 246 -13.58 5.73 -4.56
CA HIS A 246 -13.49 6.88 -3.66
C HIS A 246 -12.15 7.62 -3.80
N LEU A 247 -11.04 6.89 -3.97
CA LEU A 247 -9.75 7.51 -4.23
C LEU A 247 -9.72 8.23 -5.60
N ALA A 248 -10.30 7.64 -6.64
CA ALA A 248 -10.41 8.29 -7.95
C ALA A 248 -11.21 9.60 -7.85
N ARG A 249 -12.32 9.59 -7.10
CA ARG A 249 -13.12 10.79 -6.84
C ARG A 249 -12.35 11.85 -6.06
N LEU A 250 -11.59 11.44 -5.05
CA LEU A 250 -10.74 12.36 -4.29
C LEU A 250 -9.73 13.07 -5.21
N TYR A 251 -9.01 12.31 -6.04
CA TYR A 251 -8.06 12.90 -7.00
C TYR A 251 -8.75 13.77 -8.05
N LEU A 252 -9.94 13.40 -8.52
CA LEU A 252 -10.72 14.22 -9.45
C LEU A 252 -11.09 15.57 -8.81
N THR A 253 -11.60 15.56 -7.58
CA THR A 253 -11.92 16.77 -6.81
C THR A 253 -10.68 17.65 -6.63
N LEU A 254 -9.51 17.07 -6.33
CA LEU A 254 -8.25 17.84 -6.24
C LEU A 254 -7.87 18.49 -7.57
N ALA A 255 -8.08 17.81 -8.69
CA ALA A 255 -7.86 18.37 -10.03
C ALA A 255 -8.85 19.47 -10.40
N GLU A 256 -10.06 19.46 -9.83
CA GLU A 256 -11.07 20.52 -9.95
C GLU A 256 -10.76 21.74 -9.09
N ILE A 257 -10.20 21.53 -7.90
CA ILE A 257 -9.79 22.65 -7.02
C ILE A 257 -8.57 23.37 -7.58
N ARG A 258 -7.63 22.65 -8.22
CA ARG A 258 -6.34 23.20 -8.70
C ARG A 258 -6.41 23.89 -10.07
N GLY A 259 -7.49 23.80 -10.83
CA GLY A 259 -7.58 24.38 -12.18
C GLY A 259 -8.99 24.70 -12.62
#